data_AF-A0ABC9BMJ6-F1
#
_entry.id   AF-A0ABC9BMJ6-F1
#
_cell.length_a   1.000
_cell.length_b   1.000
_cell.length_c   1.000
_cell.angle_alpha   90.00
_cell.angle_beta   90.00
_cell.angle_gamma   90.00
#
_symmetry.space_group_name_H-M   'P 1'
#
loop_
_entity.id
_entity.type
_entity.pdbx_description
1 polymer ?
#
loop_
_entity_poly.entity_id
_entity_poly.type
_entity_poly.pdbx_seq_one_letter_code
_entity_poly.pdbx_strand_id
1 'polypeptide(L)'
;MEGGASSSHPPGEVRGGRLPPSERLLSRFVRFEDEISEFIKEQGLPSLDTIMEAALEDIPESQKQTVTQREILHYRQTVVKKAEDALRQRKSCRPSDVKRVPVRFTGGDDPAFYSQALQGIEPRFTQLAHPPEVTSLVLRVSWSRYSSLYSFPPGAFISSTDQNMLALYVGPYRPCISLRGFYLAYDVWANSIAVIPQLPSGSVSMFSHVGIGTGVAILGCGDQPGEFLLAELLLRKQHGRPSCKGTLFKWFSSGPSAGQWVQNEVALPLPSKPKEHASRPSCTFCADTISVFRRIGLCWADLLQGILICNNMWSDCPQFCFVELPKMRPFKSCIDGRGVPAAHSSVCCVEDTLRFITIDDHGQSDPSRVTITIWQLQDIQTSDWAMSCAFSFGDIPLDPLYTTMMPTFPVLSMTNEWAVYVTAAADHGFIPEKMEVCVRHVLCISTDMRAVEVSNLPPGSGSTRPNLLATIFSSSLSKSTSNEDQEREEKISMTEIDAVRLKQRCFRSFEPLHGQSATGSKNLGGLASLVDD
;
A
#
# COMPACT_ATOMS: atom_id res chain seq x y z
N MET A 1 -8.89 71.72 26.34
CA MET A 1 -8.12 71.51 25.10
C MET A 1 -7.15 70.39 25.40
N GLU A 2 -7.63 69.17 25.17
CA GLU A 2 -7.19 68.29 24.05
C GLU A 2 -5.82 67.65 24.39
N GLY A 3 -5.61 66.34 24.34
CA GLY A 3 -6.32 65.24 23.71
C GLY A 3 -5.29 64.30 23.05
N GLY A 4 -5.52 62.99 23.11
CA GLY A 4 -4.82 61.97 22.30
C GLY A 4 -3.82 61.08 23.05
N ALA A 5 -3.70 59.78 22.80
CA ALA A 5 -4.60 58.74 22.30
C ALA A 5 -3.88 57.41 22.60
N SER A 6 -4.61 56.45 23.15
CA SER A 6 -4.17 55.09 23.43
C SER A 6 -4.04 54.28 22.12
N SER A 7 -2.95 53.54 21.93
CA SER A 7 -2.91 52.37 21.05
C SER A 7 -2.26 51.18 21.77
N SER A 8 -3.13 50.30 22.26
CA SER A 8 -2.80 48.96 22.70
C SER A 8 -2.62 48.04 21.48
N HIS A 9 -1.41 47.55 21.25
CA HIS A 9 -1.18 46.38 20.39
C HIS A 9 -1.08 45.11 21.25
N PRO A 10 -1.73 44.00 20.85
CA PRO A 10 -1.76 42.75 21.61
C PRO A 10 -0.43 41.97 21.47
N PRO A 11 -0.15 41.04 22.41
CA PRO A 11 1.07 40.22 22.40
C PRO A 11 1.07 39.30 21.18
N GLY A 12 2.24 39.21 20.54
CA GLY A 12 2.46 38.51 19.28
C GLY A 12 2.00 37.06 19.28
N GLU A 13 1.42 36.68 18.15
CA GLU A 13 1.11 35.31 17.77
C GLU A 13 2.32 34.39 17.99
N VAL A 14 2.13 33.38 18.83
CA VAL A 14 3.02 32.23 18.90
C VAL A 14 2.94 31.54 17.55
N ARG A 15 3.98 31.73 16.72
CA ARG A 15 4.21 30.93 15.50
C ARG A 15 4.02 29.46 15.85
N GLY A 16 3.07 28.82 15.16
CA GLY A 16 2.81 27.39 15.27
C GLY A 16 4.10 26.61 15.10
N GLY A 17 4.56 25.98 16.17
CA GLY A 17 5.65 25.01 16.11
C GLY A 17 5.21 23.84 15.25
N ARG A 18 5.97 23.53 14.20
CA ARG A 18 5.86 22.24 13.51
C ARG A 18 6.07 21.15 14.57
N LEU A 19 5.08 20.28 14.77
CA LEU A 19 5.27 19.05 15.53
C LEU A 19 6.41 18.26 14.89
N PRO A 20 7.24 17.57 15.70
CA PRO A 20 8.38 16.83 15.17
C PRO A 20 7.90 15.71 14.23
N PRO A 21 8.71 15.37 13.21
CA PRO A 21 8.45 14.21 12.36
C PRO A 21 8.23 12.96 13.21
N SER A 22 7.19 12.18 12.89
CA SER A 22 6.85 10.95 13.61
C SER A 22 7.17 9.73 12.75
N GLU A 23 7.99 8.83 13.29
CA GLU A 23 8.23 7.53 12.67
C GLU A 23 6.99 6.65 12.73
N ARG A 24 6.79 5.84 11.68
CA ARG A 24 5.74 4.83 11.60
C ARG A 24 6.31 3.53 11.05
N LEU A 25 5.86 2.42 11.62
CA LEU A 25 6.10 1.09 11.08
C LEU A 25 4.90 0.66 10.24
N LEU A 26 5.04 0.67 8.91
CA LEU A 26 3.95 0.43 7.96
C LEU A 26 3.89 -1.03 7.52
N SER A 27 2.68 -1.60 7.51
CA SER A 27 2.41 -2.82 6.73
C SER A 27 2.43 -2.51 5.24
N ARG A 28 3.27 -3.22 4.47
CA ARG A 28 3.31 -3.07 3.00
C ARG A 28 2.09 -3.68 2.31
N PHE A 29 1.39 -4.61 2.93
CA PHE A 29 0.15 -5.16 2.38
C PHE A 29 -1.01 -4.22 2.69
N VAL A 30 -1.73 -3.83 1.65
CA VAL A 30 -2.85 -2.88 1.72
C VAL A 30 -4.11 -3.59 1.25
N ARG A 31 -5.07 -3.79 2.14
CA ARG A 31 -6.33 -4.48 1.83
C ARG A 31 -7.27 -3.57 1.05
N PHE A 32 -8.08 -4.17 0.18
CA PHE A 32 -9.22 -3.48 -0.41
C PHE A 32 -10.46 -3.69 0.46
N GLU A 33 -11.19 -2.61 0.68
CA GLU A 33 -12.49 -2.62 1.33
C GLU A 33 -13.54 -2.23 0.29
N ASP A 34 -14.37 -3.20 -0.12
CA ASP A 34 -15.43 -2.99 -1.10
C ASP A 34 -16.55 -2.16 -0.47
N GLU A 35 -16.60 -0.88 -0.83
CA GLU A 35 -17.55 0.09 -0.28
C GLU A 35 -18.99 -0.22 -0.71
N ILE A 36 -19.20 -0.91 -1.83
CA ILE A 36 -20.54 -1.36 -2.24
C ILE A 36 -21.02 -2.43 -1.26
N SER A 37 -20.13 -3.37 -0.91
CA SER A 37 -20.44 -4.42 0.06
C SER A 37 -20.64 -3.87 1.48
N GLU A 38 -19.88 -2.84 1.87
CA GLU A 38 -20.11 -2.09 3.12
C GLU A 38 -21.48 -1.40 3.11
N PHE A 39 -21.81 -0.70 2.02
CA PHE A 39 -23.09 0.01 1.88
C PHE A 39 -24.30 -0.94 1.92
N ILE A 40 -24.22 -2.11 1.27
CA ILE A 40 -25.28 -3.14 1.34
C ILE A 40 -25.53 -3.56 2.79
N LYS A 41 -24.46 -3.78 3.57
CA LYS A 41 -24.57 -4.10 5.00
C LYS A 41 -25.15 -2.95 5.82
N GLU A 42 -24.72 -1.72 5.57
CA GLU A 42 -25.25 -0.52 6.25
C GLU A 42 -26.77 -0.35 6.03
N GLN A 43 -27.26 -0.67 4.84
CA GLN A 43 -28.68 -0.58 4.49
C GLN A 43 -29.51 -1.78 4.97
N GLY A 44 -28.89 -2.77 5.63
CA GLY A 44 -29.57 -4.00 6.06
C GLY A 44 -30.08 -4.85 4.88
N LEU A 45 -29.48 -4.69 3.69
CA LEU A 45 -29.83 -5.49 2.52
C LEU A 45 -29.23 -6.91 2.65
N PRO A 46 -29.91 -7.94 2.13
CA PRO A 46 -29.44 -9.32 2.24
C PRO A 46 -28.08 -9.49 1.55
N SER A 47 -27.20 -10.28 2.14
CA SER A 47 -25.93 -10.65 1.51
C SER A 47 -26.14 -11.70 0.41
N LEU A 48 -25.18 -11.82 -0.52
CA LEU A 48 -25.23 -12.90 -1.51
C LEU A 48 -25.26 -14.27 -0.84
N ASP A 49 -24.47 -14.47 0.22
CA ASP A 49 -24.38 -15.75 0.93
C ASP A 49 -25.74 -16.12 1.53
N THR A 50 -26.44 -15.17 2.15
CA THR A 50 -27.79 -15.37 2.69
C THR A 50 -28.80 -15.76 1.61
N ILE A 51 -28.72 -15.14 0.43
CA ILE A 51 -29.61 -15.49 -0.69
C ILE A 51 -29.23 -16.85 -1.29
N MET A 52 -27.93 -17.17 -1.38
CA MET A 52 -27.46 -18.46 -1.86
C MET A 52 -27.88 -19.59 -0.94
N GLU A 53 -27.76 -19.42 0.38
CA GLU A 53 -28.20 -20.40 1.37
C GLU A 53 -29.69 -20.72 1.21
N ALA A 54 -30.54 -19.68 1.14
CA ALA A 54 -31.97 -19.86 0.95
C ALA A 54 -32.34 -20.45 -0.42
N ALA A 55 -31.63 -20.06 -1.48
CA ALA A 55 -31.97 -20.49 -2.84
C ALA A 55 -31.44 -21.89 -3.19
N LEU A 56 -30.44 -22.38 -2.47
CA LEU A 56 -29.86 -23.72 -2.66
C LEU A 56 -30.44 -24.75 -1.70
N GLU A 57 -31.29 -24.33 -0.76
CA GLU A 57 -32.06 -25.21 0.10
C GLU A 57 -32.94 -26.15 -0.76
N ASP A 58 -32.82 -27.45 -0.51
CA ASP A 58 -33.54 -28.53 -1.22
C ASP A 58 -33.34 -28.61 -2.75
N ILE A 59 -32.35 -27.92 -3.31
CA ILE A 59 -32.03 -28.01 -4.74
C ILE A 59 -31.15 -29.24 -5.03
N PRO A 60 -31.53 -30.10 -6.01
CA PRO A 60 -30.69 -31.22 -6.45
C PRO A 60 -29.32 -30.75 -6.96
N GLU A 61 -28.27 -31.53 -6.66
CA GLU A 61 -26.89 -31.20 -7.04
C GLU A 61 -26.72 -30.91 -8.54
N SER A 62 -27.48 -31.62 -9.39
CA SER A 62 -27.49 -31.44 -10.85
C SER A 62 -28.02 -30.07 -11.30
N GLN A 63 -28.75 -29.35 -10.45
CA GLN A 63 -29.35 -28.05 -10.74
C GLN A 63 -28.69 -26.89 -9.98
N LYS A 64 -27.90 -27.17 -8.94
CA LYS A 64 -27.27 -26.15 -8.09
C LYS A 64 -26.50 -25.13 -8.90
N GLN A 65 -25.68 -25.56 -9.87
CA GLN A 65 -24.88 -24.63 -10.69
C GLN A 65 -25.76 -23.63 -11.47
N THR A 66 -26.87 -24.09 -12.06
CA THR A 66 -27.80 -23.23 -12.81
C THR A 66 -28.53 -22.27 -11.89
N VAL A 67 -28.97 -22.73 -10.72
CA VAL A 67 -29.63 -21.90 -9.71
C VAL A 67 -28.65 -20.85 -9.17
N THR A 68 -27.43 -21.24 -8.79
CA THR A 68 -26.37 -20.32 -8.35
C THR A 68 -26.13 -19.22 -9.37
N GLN A 69 -25.98 -19.54 -10.66
CA GLN A 69 -25.77 -18.53 -11.69
C GLN A 69 -26.95 -17.58 -11.83
N ARG A 70 -28.19 -18.12 -11.83
CA ARG A 70 -29.42 -17.31 -11.91
C ARG A 70 -29.52 -16.33 -10.74
N GLU A 71 -29.32 -16.82 -9.52
CA GLU A 71 -29.46 -16.01 -8.32
C GLU A 71 -28.34 -14.99 -8.16
N ILE A 72 -27.10 -15.33 -8.54
CA ILE A 72 -26.02 -14.35 -8.64
C ILE A 72 -26.39 -13.21 -9.60
N LEU A 73 -26.97 -13.53 -10.76
CA LEU A 73 -27.40 -12.51 -11.72
C LEU A 73 -28.58 -11.68 -11.19
N HIS A 74 -29.55 -12.33 -10.54
CA HIS A 74 -30.69 -11.65 -9.92
C HIS A 74 -30.22 -10.68 -8.83
N TYR A 75 -29.42 -11.15 -7.89
CA TYR A 75 -28.83 -10.35 -6.82
C TYR A 75 -28.06 -9.14 -7.35
N ARG A 76 -27.27 -9.33 -8.41
CA ARG A 76 -26.53 -8.24 -9.06
C ARG A 76 -27.46 -7.15 -9.59
N GLN A 77 -28.55 -7.53 -10.22
CA GLN A 77 -29.50 -6.58 -10.81
C GLN A 77 -30.36 -5.87 -9.76
N THR A 78 -30.78 -6.57 -8.72
CA THR A 78 -31.78 -6.06 -7.78
C THR A 78 -31.18 -5.40 -6.54
N VAL A 79 -30.05 -5.91 -6.04
CA VAL A 79 -29.40 -5.41 -4.82
C VAL A 79 -28.17 -4.59 -5.17
N VAL A 80 -27.20 -5.19 -5.88
CA VAL A 80 -25.89 -4.55 -6.11
C VAL A 80 -26.03 -3.30 -6.97
N LYS A 81 -26.78 -3.34 -8.08
CA LYS A 81 -26.98 -2.17 -8.94
C LYS A 81 -27.63 -1.00 -8.20
N LYS A 82 -28.64 -1.26 -7.36
CA LYS A 82 -29.27 -0.22 -6.54
C LYS A 82 -28.30 0.38 -5.53
N ALA A 83 -27.48 -0.46 -4.90
CA ALA A 83 -26.42 -0.01 -4.00
C ALA A 83 -25.36 0.83 -4.74
N GLU A 84 -24.93 0.43 -5.93
CA GLU A 84 -24.00 1.20 -6.77
C GLU A 84 -24.55 2.59 -7.12
N ASP A 85 -25.81 2.66 -7.57
CA ASP A 85 -26.45 3.92 -7.95
C ASP A 85 -26.66 4.84 -6.72
N ALA A 86 -27.10 4.28 -5.59
CA ALA A 86 -27.25 5.03 -4.33
C ALA A 86 -25.92 5.53 -3.79
N LEU A 87 -24.87 4.70 -3.83
CA LEU A 87 -23.51 5.09 -3.41
C LEU A 87 -22.96 6.20 -4.32
N ARG A 88 -23.16 6.10 -5.64
CA ARG A 88 -22.78 7.15 -6.59
C ARG A 88 -23.49 8.48 -6.26
N GLN A 89 -24.78 8.43 -5.93
CA GLN A 89 -25.51 9.61 -5.50
C GLN A 89 -24.95 10.17 -4.18
N ARG A 90 -24.69 9.32 -3.18
CA ARG A 90 -24.08 9.72 -1.89
C ARG A 90 -22.75 10.45 -2.11
N LYS A 91 -21.86 9.91 -2.94
CA LYS A 91 -20.56 10.52 -3.25
C LYS A 91 -20.68 11.83 -4.02
N SER A 92 -21.74 12.00 -4.83
CA SER A 92 -22.00 13.27 -5.50
C SER A 92 -22.48 14.36 -4.53
N CYS A 93 -23.22 13.98 -3.49
CA CYS A 93 -23.71 14.92 -2.47
C CYS A 93 -22.67 15.20 -1.38
N ARG A 94 -21.78 14.23 -1.10
CA ARG A 94 -20.69 14.32 -0.14
C ARG A 94 -19.38 13.93 -0.84
N PRO A 95 -18.72 14.88 -1.52
CA PRO A 95 -17.44 14.63 -2.19
C PRO A 95 -16.38 14.15 -1.19
N SER A 96 -15.49 13.29 -1.66
CA SER A 96 -14.35 12.79 -0.88
C SER A 96 -13.38 13.93 -0.55
N ASP A 97 -12.87 13.96 0.69
CA ASP A 97 -11.79 14.86 1.12
C ASP A 97 -10.43 14.50 0.50
N VAL A 98 -10.33 13.34 -0.17
CA VAL A 98 -9.10 12.90 -0.85
C VAL A 98 -8.95 13.67 -2.16
N LYS A 99 -7.93 14.53 -2.22
CA LYS A 99 -7.61 15.29 -3.42
C LYS A 99 -7.16 14.36 -4.54
N ARG A 100 -7.85 14.41 -5.68
CA ARG A 100 -7.49 13.64 -6.87
C ARG A 100 -6.56 14.47 -7.75
N VAL A 101 -5.32 14.06 -7.90
CA VAL A 101 -4.33 14.75 -8.73
C VAL A 101 -4.48 14.26 -10.17
N PRO A 102 -4.84 15.16 -11.12
CA PRO A 102 -5.00 14.77 -12.51
C PRO A 102 -3.63 14.41 -13.10
N VAL A 103 -3.55 13.25 -13.72
CA VAL A 103 -2.41 12.80 -14.51
C VAL A 103 -2.75 12.98 -15.98
N ARG A 104 -1.86 13.61 -16.75
CA ARG A 104 -1.99 13.64 -18.22
C ARG A 104 -1.56 12.28 -18.75
N PHE A 105 -2.42 11.65 -19.53
CA PHE A 105 -2.12 10.39 -20.21
C PHE A 105 -1.61 10.69 -21.62
N THR A 106 -0.47 10.13 -21.99
CA THR A 106 0.17 10.36 -23.29
C THR A 106 0.28 9.04 -24.05
N GLY A 107 -0.58 8.85 -25.06
CA GLY A 107 -0.45 7.80 -26.10
C GLY A 107 -0.63 6.34 -25.63
N GLY A 108 -1.61 5.63 -26.20
CA GLY A 108 -1.82 4.18 -25.98
C GLY A 108 -2.44 3.79 -24.62
N ASP A 109 -2.46 4.72 -23.66
CA ASP A 109 -3.16 4.59 -22.38
C ASP A 109 -4.69 4.61 -22.55
N ASP A 110 -5.40 3.89 -21.69
CA ASP A 110 -6.87 3.90 -21.57
C ASP A 110 -7.28 4.94 -20.52
N PRO A 111 -7.57 6.21 -20.91
CA PRO A 111 -7.75 7.29 -19.94
C PRO A 111 -9.04 7.11 -19.14
N ALA A 112 -10.04 6.44 -19.72
CA ALA A 112 -11.28 6.10 -19.03
C ALA A 112 -11.02 5.10 -17.90
N PHE A 113 -10.19 4.08 -18.14
CA PHE A 113 -9.78 3.13 -17.11
C PHE A 113 -9.05 3.80 -15.95
N TYR A 114 -8.03 4.64 -16.21
CA TYR A 114 -7.29 5.30 -15.14
C TYR A 114 -8.10 6.37 -14.42
N SER A 115 -8.99 7.08 -15.13
CA SER A 115 -9.95 8.00 -14.51
C SER A 115 -10.90 7.25 -13.57
N GLN A 116 -11.46 6.12 -14.02
CA GLN A 116 -12.32 5.27 -13.18
C GLN A 116 -11.57 4.76 -11.95
N ALA A 117 -10.32 4.33 -12.12
CA ALA A 117 -9.46 3.90 -11.02
C ALA A 117 -9.26 5.03 -10.01
N LEU A 118 -8.85 6.21 -10.50
CA LEU A 118 -8.61 7.40 -9.68
C LEU A 118 -9.85 7.82 -8.92
N GLN A 119 -11.05 7.77 -9.52
CA GLN A 119 -12.31 8.17 -8.89
C GLN A 119 -12.81 7.16 -7.84
N GLY A 120 -12.50 5.87 -8.03
CA GLY A 120 -13.01 4.83 -7.15
C GLY A 120 -12.14 4.44 -5.96
N ILE A 121 -10.99 5.09 -5.73
CA ILE A 121 -10.07 4.79 -4.61
C ILE A 121 -10.14 5.86 -3.54
N GLU A 122 -10.25 5.43 -2.28
CA GLU A 122 -10.09 6.26 -1.10
C GLU A 122 -9.13 5.60 -0.10
N PRO A 123 -7.89 6.10 0.07
CA PRO A 123 -6.98 5.61 1.08
C PRO A 123 -7.47 5.98 2.48
N ARG A 124 -7.38 5.04 3.42
CA ARG A 124 -7.70 5.25 4.83
C ARG A 124 -6.71 4.51 5.72
N PHE A 125 -6.18 5.18 6.73
CA PHE A 125 -5.46 4.49 7.80
C PHE A 125 -6.47 3.88 8.76
N THR A 126 -6.40 2.57 8.97
CA THR A 126 -7.22 1.86 9.97
C THR A 126 -6.71 2.11 11.38
N GLN A 127 -5.39 2.24 11.51
CA GLN A 127 -4.71 2.59 12.74
C GLN A 127 -3.47 3.39 12.36
N LEU A 128 -3.34 4.58 12.95
CA LEU A 128 -2.11 5.37 12.89
C LEU A 128 -1.36 5.19 14.22
N ALA A 129 -0.46 4.23 14.21
CA ALA A 129 0.15 3.69 15.42
C ALA A 129 1.58 4.21 15.59
N HIS A 130 2.04 4.41 16.83
CA HIS A 130 3.46 4.69 17.08
C HIS A 130 4.20 3.36 17.18
N PRO A 131 5.41 3.23 16.61
CA PRO A 131 6.22 2.03 16.80
C PRO A 131 6.37 1.68 18.29
N PRO A 132 6.34 0.39 18.69
CA PRO A 132 6.35 -0.82 17.85
C PRO A 132 5.02 -1.19 17.17
N GLU A 133 3.93 -0.48 17.45
CA GLU A 133 2.65 -0.77 16.81
C GLU A 133 2.69 -0.50 15.30
N VAL A 134 1.99 -1.36 14.53
CA VAL A 134 2.02 -1.31 13.07
C VAL A 134 0.89 -0.46 12.53
N THR A 135 1.25 0.58 11.78
CA THR A 135 0.33 1.39 10.99
C THR A 135 -0.15 0.62 9.76
N SER A 136 -1.47 0.57 9.56
CA SER A 136 -2.10 -0.19 8.47
C SER A 136 -2.98 0.70 7.59
N LEU A 137 -2.65 0.71 6.29
CA LEU A 137 -3.41 1.38 5.24
C LEU A 137 -4.39 0.42 4.58
N VAL A 138 -5.60 0.90 4.28
CA VAL A 138 -6.58 0.23 3.42
C VAL A 138 -6.96 1.14 2.26
N LEU A 139 -7.33 0.56 1.12
CA LEU A 139 -7.99 1.29 0.04
C LEU A 139 -9.47 0.93 0.03
N ARG A 140 -10.33 1.88 0.36
CA ARG A 140 -11.76 1.74 0.11
C ARG A 140 -11.99 1.88 -1.38
N VAL A 141 -12.63 0.90 -1.98
CA VAL A 141 -12.86 0.83 -3.42
C VAL A 141 -14.34 0.85 -3.74
N SER A 142 -14.74 1.73 -4.65
CA SER A 142 -16.12 1.88 -5.13
C SER A 142 -16.22 1.65 -6.64
N TRP A 143 -15.39 0.75 -7.17
CA TRP A 143 -15.42 0.40 -8.58
C TRP A 143 -16.67 -0.41 -8.90
N SER A 144 -17.37 -0.03 -9.98
CA SER A 144 -18.53 -0.80 -10.45
C SER A 144 -18.11 -2.23 -10.80
N ARG A 145 -18.99 -3.20 -10.54
CA ARG A 145 -18.78 -4.62 -10.86
C ARG A 145 -18.61 -4.90 -12.36
N TYR A 146 -19.04 -3.96 -13.21
CA TYR A 146 -18.82 -4.03 -14.67
C TYR A 146 -17.45 -3.49 -15.09
N SER A 147 -16.68 -2.90 -14.16
CA SER A 147 -15.31 -2.45 -14.41
C SER A 147 -14.34 -3.63 -14.41
N SER A 148 -13.34 -3.57 -15.29
CA SER A 148 -12.16 -4.44 -15.22
C SER A 148 -11.36 -4.31 -13.92
N LEU A 149 -11.57 -3.22 -13.16
CA LEU A 149 -10.95 -3.00 -11.85
C LEU A 149 -11.55 -3.91 -10.76
N TYR A 150 -12.81 -4.33 -10.91
CA TYR A 150 -13.48 -5.16 -9.91
C TYR A 150 -12.87 -6.57 -9.79
N SER A 151 -12.26 -7.06 -10.87
CA SER A 151 -11.59 -8.37 -10.89
C SER A 151 -10.17 -8.34 -10.33
N PHE A 152 -9.71 -7.20 -9.81
CA PHE A 152 -8.38 -7.10 -9.23
C PHE A 152 -8.28 -7.97 -7.96
N PRO A 153 -7.08 -8.51 -7.66
CA PRO A 153 -6.83 -9.13 -6.36
C PRO A 153 -7.23 -8.19 -5.22
N PRO A 154 -7.67 -8.72 -4.06
CA PRO A 154 -8.29 -7.95 -2.97
C PRO A 154 -7.28 -7.10 -2.15
N GLY A 155 -6.23 -6.59 -2.78
CA GLY A 155 -5.24 -5.75 -2.15
C GLY A 155 -4.23 -5.15 -3.11
N ALA A 156 -3.48 -4.20 -2.58
CA ALA A 156 -2.34 -3.54 -3.18
C ALA A 156 -1.08 -3.80 -2.35
N PHE A 157 0.06 -3.38 -2.88
CA PHE A 157 1.35 -3.55 -2.23
C PHE A 157 2.12 -2.23 -2.24
N ILE A 158 2.50 -1.73 -1.06
CA ILE A 158 3.41 -0.59 -0.91
C ILE A 158 4.81 -1.07 -1.29
N SER A 159 5.33 -0.49 -2.37
CA SER A 159 6.64 -0.81 -2.91
C SER A 159 7.75 -0.06 -2.16
N SER A 160 7.54 1.23 -1.91
CA SER A 160 8.49 2.13 -1.27
C SER A 160 7.79 3.35 -0.68
N THR A 161 8.52 4.08 0.15
CA THR A 161 8.05 5.35 0.73
C THR A 161 9.18 6.35 0.81
N ASP A 162 8.82 7.63 0.82
CA ASP A 162 9.70 8.70 1.23
C ASP A 162 8.91 9.77 1.96
N GLN A 163 9.28 10.04 3.20
CA GLN A 163 8.53 10.93 4.09
C GLN A 163 7.01 10.61 4.07
N ASN A 164 6.18 11.58 3.62
CA ASN A 164 4.73 11.43 3.51
C ASN A 164 4.25 10.74 2.22
N MET A 165 5.16 10.36 1.33
CA MET A 165 4.83 9.77 0.03
C MET A 165 4.89 8.24 0.09
N LEU A 166 3.82 7.60 -0.39
CA LEU A 166 3.74 6.14 -0.55
C LEU A 166 3.59 5.79 -2.02
N ALA A 167 4.34 4.80 -2.50
CA ALA A 167 4.17 4.21 -3.83
C ALA A 167 3.61 2.80 -3.72
N LEU A 168 2.53 2.53 -4.46
CA LEU A 168 1.88 1.23 -4.46
C LEU A 168 1.73 0.66 -5.88
N TYR A 169 1.80 -0.66 -6.00
CA TYR A 169 1.21 -1.36 -7.13
C TYR A 169 -0.24 -1.72 -6.84
N VAL A 170 -1.13 -1.35 -7.75
CA VAL A 170 -2.54 -1.69 -7.68
C VAL A 170 -2.91 -2.62 -8.84
N GLY A 171 -3.54 -3.74 -8.50
CA GLY A 171 -3.88 -4.80 -9.44
C GLY A 171 -2.73 -5.77 -9.73
N PRO A 172 -2.93 -6.69 -10.68
CA PRO A 172 -1.96 -7.74 -11.02
C PRO A 172 -0.76 -7.23 -11.83
N TYR A 173 -0.75 -5.97 -12.25
CA TYR A 173 0.35 -5.37 -13.00
C TYR A 173 1.68 -5.44 -12.24
N ARG A 174 2.70 -5.93 -12.92
CA ARG A 174 4.12 -5.73 -12.60
C ARG A 174 4.85 -5.47 -13.92
N PRO A 175 5.93 -4.67 -13.92
CA PRO A 175 6.71 -4.46 -15.14
C PRO A 175 7.06 -5.79 -15.81
N CYS A 176 7.08 -5.78 -17.15
CA CYS A 176 7.27 -6.97 -18.00
C CYS A 176 6.10 -7.97 -18.06
N ILE A 177 5.07 -7.84 -17.20
CA ILE A 177 3.87 -8.69 -17.21
C ILE A 177 2.72 -7.92 -17.85
N SER A 178 2.12 -8.48 -18.91
CA SER A 178 1.02 -7.85 -19.68
C SER A 178 -0.35 -7.86 -18.97
N LEU A 179 -0.38 -7.72 -17.65
CA LEU A 179 -1.61 -7.65 -16.87
C LEU A 179 -1.97 -6.19 -16.56
N ARG A 180 -3.27 -5.87 -16.57
CA ARG A 180 -3.76 -4.52 -16.24
C ARG A 180 -3.53 -4.16 -14.78
N GLY A 181 -3.44 -2.87 -14.50
CA GLY A 181 -3.11 -2.30 -13.19
C GLY A 181 -2.37 -0.98 -13.36
N PHE A 182 -1.91 -0.39 -12.25
CA PHE A 182 -1.28 0.92 -12.27
C PHE A 182 -0.41 1.13 -11.04
N TYR A 183 0.36 2.20 -11.06
CA TYR A 183 1.04 2.72 -9.87
C TYR A 183 0.13 3.74 -9.18
N LEU A 184 0.05 3.69 -7.86
CA LEU A 184 -0.65 4.68 -7.06
C LEU A 184 0.40 5.42 -6.21
N ALA A 185 0.50 6.74 -6.40
CA ALA A 185 1.21 7.60 -5.47
C ALA A 185 0.20 8.21 -4.50
N TYR A 186 0.44 8.04 -3.21
CA TYR A 186 -0.36 8.66 -2.15
C TYR A 186 0.52 9.61 -1.34
N ASP A 187 0.15 10.89 -1.37
CA ASP A 187 0.69 11.91 -0.48
C ASP A 187 -0.20 12.00 0.76
N VAL A 188 0.32 11.50 1.87
CA VAL A 188 -0.37 11.48 3.17
C VAL A 188 -0.56 12.89 3.71
N TRP A 189 0.37 13.83 3.43
CA TRP A 189 0.32 15.19 3.95
C TRP A 189 -0.77 16.01 3.25
N ALA A 190 -0.83 15.97 1.91
CA ALA A 190 -1.91 16.63 1.17
C ALA A 190 -3.23 15.84 1.14
N ASN A 191 -3.25 14.63 1.73
CA ASN A 191 -4.31 13.64 1.53
C ASN A 191 -4.71 13.53 0.05
N SER A 192 -3.70 13.32 -0.81
CA SER A 192 -3.89 13.38 -2.26
C SER A 192 -3.35 12.15 -2.97
N ILE A 193 -4.06 11.69 -3.99
CA ILE A 193 -3.67 10.50 -4.78
C ILE A 193 -3.47 10.86 -6.24
N ALA A 194 -2.49 10.21 -6.85
CA ALA A 194 -2.27 10.20 -8.29
C ALA A 194 -2.23 8.75 -8.80
N VAL A 195 -2.95 8.47 -9.87
CA VAL A 195 -2.88 7.19 -10.60
C VAL A 195 -1.92 7.38 -11.77
N ILE A 196 -0.77 6.73 -11.71
CA ILE A 196 0.26 6.79 -12.74
C ILE A 196 0.12 5.55 -13.64
N PRO A 197 0.11 5.74 -14.98
CA PRO A 197 -0.03 4.65 -15.93
C PRO A 197 1.15 3.68 -15.89
N GLN A 198 0.92 2.49 -16.46
CA GLN A 198 1.96 1.49 -16.64
C GLN A 198 3.14 2.02 -17.48
N LEU A 199 4.26 1.31 -17.45
CA LEU A 199 5.35 1.61 -18.38
C LEU A 199 4.85 1.45 -19.83
N PRO A 200 5.36 2.27 -20.78
CA PRO A 200 4.93 2.18 -22.17
C PRO A 200 5.12 0.78 -22.76
N SER A 201 4.07 0.22 -23.37
CA SER A 201 4.04 -1.17 -23.85
C SER A 201 5.11 -1.50 -24.91
N GLY A 202 5.63 -0.50 -25.62
CA GLY A 202 6.72 -0.66 -26.60
C GLY A 202 8.13 -0.64 -26.00
N SER A 203 8.29 -0.12 -24.78
CA SER A 203 9.60 0.06 -24.16
C SER A 203 10.09 -1.19 -23.41
N VAL A 204 9.15 -1.99 -22.88
CA VAL A 204 9.46 -3.11 -21.97
C VAL A 204 8.67 -4.35 -22.34
N SER A 205 9.33 -5.51 -22.39
CA SER A 205 8.68 -6.81 -22.48
C SER A 205 9.41 -7.85 -21.63
N MET A 206 8.72 -8.96 -21.31
CA MET A 206 9.33 -10.11 -20.62
C MET A 206 10.51 -10.72 -21.37
N PHE A 207 10.67 -10.44 -22.67
CA PHE A 207 11.78 -10.95 -23.47
C PHE A 207 13.00 -10.02 -23.43
N SER A 208 12.78 -8.70 -23.30
CA SER A 208 13.85 -7.70 -23.30
C SER A 208 14.31 -7.31 -21.90
N HIS A 209 13.47 -7.49 -20.88
CA HIS A 209 13.75 -7.04 -19.52
C HIS A 209 13.34 -8.06 -18.45
N VAL A 210 13.85 -7.86 -17.24
CA VAL A 210 13.35 -8.47 -16.01
C VAL A 210 13.30 -7.39 -14.92
N GLY A 211 12.33 -7.48 -14.02
CA GLY A 211 12.30 -6.64 -12.83
C GLY A 211 13.54 -6.84 -11.98
N ILE A 212 14.08 -5.76 -11.40
CA ILE A 212 15.27 -5.83 -10.54
C ILE A 212 14.96 -6.40 -9.16
N GLY A 213 13.68 -6.61 -8.79
CA GLY A 213 13.27 -7.09 -7.48
C GLY A 213 12.12 -6.26 -6.94
N THR A 214 12.35 -5.58 -5.81
CA THR A 214 11.35 -4.87 -5.01
C THR A 214 10.90 -3.57 -5.67
N GLY A 215 10.23 -3.69 -6.81
CA GLY A 215 9.29 -2.72 -7.35
C GLY A 215 9.76 -1.28 -7.59
N VAL A 216 8.79 -0.37 -7.65
CA VAL A 216 8.96 1.06 -7.90
C VAL A 216 9.42 1.81 -6.64
N ALA A 217 10.29 2.78 -6.84
CA ALA A 217 10.75 3.73 -5.85
C ALA A 217 9.94 5.04 -5.93
N ILE A 218 9.67 5.68 -4.80
CA ILE A 218 9.15 7.04 -4.72
C ILE A 218 10.10 7.94 -3.94
N LEU A 219 10.18 9.20 -4.35
CA LEU A 219 10.99 10.23 -3.73
C LEU A 219 10.13 11.50 -3.66
N GLY A 220 9.94 12.04 -2.46
CA GLY A 220 9.27 13.32 -2.23
C GLY A 220 10.19 14.46 -2.68
N CYS A 221 9.67 15.35 -3.51
CA CYS A 221 10.42 16.47 -4.04
C CYS A 221 10.08 17.73 -3.22
N GLY A 222 11.08 18.30 -2.54
CA GLY A 222 10.94 19.60 -1.88
C GLY A 222 10.16 19.59 -0.55
N ASP A 223 9.96 20.79 -0.01
CA ASP A 223 9.33 21.01 1.31
C ASP A 223 7.81 21.25 1.22
N GLN A 224 7.22 21.04 0.05
CA GLN A 224 5.80 21.24 -0.24
C GLN A 224 5.13 19.91 -0.63
N PRO A 225 3.86 19.71 -0.27
CA PRO A 225 3.16 18.49 -0.64
C PRO A 225 2.84 18.44 -2.15
N GLY A 226 2.76 17.22 -2.70
CA GLY A 226 2.31 16.92 -4.06
C GLY A 226 3.41 16.82 -5.11
N GLU A 227 4.64 17.21 -4.79
CA GLU A 227 5.78 17.04 -5.69
C GLU A 227 6.52 15.73 -5.39
N PHE A 228 6.66 14.87 -6.39
CA PHE A 228 7.33 13.59 -6.23
C PHE A 228 7.93 13.09 -7.55
N LEU A 229 8.86 12.17 -7.42
CA LEU A 229 9.45 11.39 -8.48
C LEU A 229 9.19 9.91 -8.22
N LEU A 230 8.69 9.20 -9.23
CA LEU A 230 8.64 7.74 -9.24
C LEU A 230 9.76 7.20 -10.13
N ALA A 231 10.39 6.12 -9.71
CA ALA A 231 11.44 5.46 -10.47
C ALA A 231 11.28 3.94 -10.49
N GLU A 232 11.30 3.36 -11.68
CA GLU A 232 11.28 1.91 -11.91
C GLU A 232 12.57 1.52 -12.62
N LEU A 233 13.34 0.61 -12.03
CA LEU A 233 14.61 0.13 -12.60
C LEU A 233 14.46 -1.32 -13.05
N LEU A 234 14.72 -1.58 -14.33
CA LEU A 234 14.65 -2.92 -14.91
C LEU A 234 16.02 -3.34 -15.42
N LEU A 235 16.34 -4.64 -15.31
CA LEU A 235 17.54 -5.21 -15.90
C LEU A 235 17.25 -5.63 -17.34
N ARG A 236 18.14 -5.28 -18.28
CA ARG A 236 18.03 -5.74 -19.66
C ARG A 236 18.49 -7.18 -19.78
N LYS A 237 17.78 -7.94 -20.61
CA LYS A 237 18.15 -9.30 -20.98
C LYS A 237 19.10 -9.28 -22.18
N GLN A 238 20.17 -10.04 -22.08
CA GLN A 238 21.05 -10.40 -23.19
C GLN A 238 21.09 -11.92 -23.27
N HIS A 239 20.80 -12.49 -24.44
CA HIS A 239 20.70 -13.94 -24.65
C HIS A 239 19.78 -14.64 -23.62
N GLY A 240 18.65 -13.99 -23.28
CA GLY A 240 17.67 -14.50 -22.32
C GLY A 240 18.05 -14.37 -20.85
N ARG A 241 19.25 -13.85 -20.53
CA ARG A 241 19.74 -13.68 -19.15
C ARG A 241 19.85 -12.21 -18.76
N PRO A 242 19.62 -11.84 -17.49
CA PRO A 242 19.82 -10.47 -17.03
C PRO A 242 21.28 -10.03 -17.21
N SER A 243 21.49 -8.80 -17.64
CA SER A 243 22.81 -8.20 -17.90
C SER A 243 23.13 -7.08 -16.93
N CYS A 244 24.35 -6.54 -16.99
CA CYS A 244 24.75 -5.33 -16.27
C CYS A 244 24.24 -4.03 -16.92
N LYS A 245 23.37 -4.11 -17.94
CA LYS A 245 22.66 -2.96 -18.48
C LYS A 245 21.26 -2.91 -17.89
N GLY A 246 20.82 -1.73 -17.51
CA GLY A 246 19.47 -1.48 -17.02
C GLY A 246 18.77 -0.40 -17.83
N THR A 247 17.47 -0.33 -17.64
CA THR A 247 16.64 0.76 -18.13
C THR A 247 15.93 1.36 -16.93
N LEU A 248 16.21 2.63 -16.67
CA LEU A 248 15.60 3.41 -15.60
C LEU A 248 14.45 4.23 -16.20
N PHE A 249 13.25 4.02 -15.67
CA PHE A 249 12.08 4.83 -15.97
C PHE A 249 11.84 5.81 -14.84
N LYS A 250 11.68 7.09 -15.17
CA LYS A 250 11.40 8.16 -14.22
C LYS A 250 10.08 8.83 -14.58
N TRP A 251 9.25 9.09 -13.58
CA TRP A 251 8.02 9.85 -13.73
C TRP A 251 8.04 11.02 -12.75
N PHE A 252 7.87 12.22 -13.28
CA PHE A 252 7.86 13.45 -12.51
C PHE A 252 6.41 13.93 -12.33
N SER A 253 6.03 14.34 -11.12
CA SER A 253 4.72 14.95 -10.91
C SER A 253 4.66 16.42 -11.35
N SER A 254 5.80 17.12 -11.39
CA SER A 254 5.92 18.53 -11.80
C SER A 254 7.12 18.77 -12.72
N GLY A 255 7.16 19.96 -13.34
CA GLY A 255 8.22 20.36 -14.27
C GLY A 255 7.98 20.03 -15.75
N PRO A 256 8.97 20.30 -16.63
CA PRO A 256 8.81 20.18 -18.08
C PRO A 256 8.52 18.77 -18.59
N SER A 257 8.98 17.75 -17.86
CA SER A 257 8.78 16.33 -18.18
C SER A 257 7.66 15.68 -17.37
N ALA A 258 6.81 16.49 -16.72
CA ALA A 258 5.72 15.98 -15.90
C ALA A 258 4.69 15.22 -16.75
N GLY A 259 4.12 14.15 -16.16
CA GLY A 259 3.03 13.41 -16.79
C GLY A 259 3.45 12.43 -17.88
N GLN A 260 4.75 12.10 -17.98
CA GLN A 260 5.24 11.10 -18.91
C GLN A 260 6.41 10.31 -18.31
N TRP A 261 6.55 9.06 -18.74
CA TRP A 261 7.70 8.23 -18.40
C TRP A 261 8.92 8.66 -19.23
N VAL A 262 9.97 9.10 -18.54
CA VAL A 262 11.28 9.37 -19.12
C VAL A 262 12.14 8.12 -18.99
N GLN A 263 12.69 7.65 -20.11
CA GLN A 263 13.51 6.44 -20.17
C GLN A 263 15.00 6.80 -20.26
N ASN A 264 15.83 6.20 -19.42
CA ASN A 264 17.28 6.30 -19.46
C ASN A 264 17.91 4.90 -19.51
N GLU A 265 18.71 4.62 -20.53
CA GLU A 265 19.55 3.42 -20.56
C GLU A 265 20.78 3.65 -19.68
N VAL A 266 21.04 2.72 -18.75
CA VAL A 266 22.07 2.88 -17.73
C VAL A 266 22.98 1.66 -17.66
N ALA A 267 24.26 1.91 -17.43
CA ALA A 267 25.21 0.85 -17.08
C ALA A 267 25.20 0.69 -15.56
N LEU A 268 24.95 -0.54 -15.10
CA LEU A 268 24.90 -0.86 -13.68
C LEU A 268 26.22 -1.54 -13.28
N PRO A 269 26.93 -1.05 -12.25
CA PRO A 269 28.17 -1.63 -11.76
C PRO A 269 27.90 -2.92 -10.93
N LEU A 270 27.09 -3.82 -11.47
CA LEU A 270 26.75 -5.08 -10.81
C LEU A 270 27.93 -6.07 -10.87
N PRO A 271 28.13 -6.87 -9.81
CA PRO A 271 29.19 -7.87 -9.78
C PRO A 271 29.00 -8.88 -10.93
N SER A 272 30.03 -9.02 -11.77
CA SER A 272 29.94 -9.72 -13.05
C SER A 272 30.10 -11.24 -12.95
N LYS A 273 30.53 -11.76 -11.78
CA LYS A 273 30.76 -13.19 -11.52
C LYS A 273 30.51 -13.53 -10.03
N PRO A 274 29.91 -14.68 -9.70
CA PRO A 274 30.06 -15.23 -8.37
C PRO A 274 31.56 -15.48 -8.12
N LYS A 275 32.11 -14.99 -7.00
CA LYS A 275 33.49 -15.28 -6.58
C LYS A 275 33.62 -16.83 -6.54
N GLU A 276 34.64 -17.39 -7.21
CA GLU A 276 34.84 -18.83 -7.51
C GLU A 276 34.91 -19.78 -6.28
N HIS A 277 34.68 -19.28 -5.08
CA HIS A 277 34.69 -20.02 -3.82
C HIS A 277 33.39 -19.90 -3.01
N ALA A 278 32.38 -19.21 -3.53
CA ALA A 278 31.09 -19.15 -2.86
C ALA A 278 30.25 -20.38 -3.23
N SER A 279 29.95 -21.22 -2.25
CA SER A 279 28.91 -22.25 -2.29
C SER A 279 27.49 -21.67 -2.47
N ARG A 280 27.37 -20.44 -2.99
CA ARG A 280 26.10 -19.74 -3.21
C ARG A 280 25.64 -19.99 -4.64
N PRO A 281 24.37 -20.34 -4.88
CA PRO A 281 23.83 -20.39 -6.23
C PRO A 281 24.05 -19.04 -6.92
N SER A 282 24.30 -19.08 -8.23
CA SER A 282 24.55 -17.91 -9.08
C SER A 282 23.29 -17.04 -9.22
N CYS A 283 22.87 -16.38 -8.14
CA CYS A 283 21.69 -15.53 -8.16
C CYS A 283 22.04 -14.21 -8.84
N THR A 284 21.28 -13.86 -9.88
CA THR A 284 21.26 -12.50 -10.41
C THR A 284 20.90 -11.52 -9.29
N PHE A 285 21.50 -10.31 -9.31
CA PHE A 285 21.10 -9.19 -8.45
C PHE A 285 19.58 -9.04 -8.39
N CYS A 286 19.03 -9.09 -7.18
CA CYS A 286 17.61 -8.96 -6.90
C CYS A 286 17.42 -8.07 -5.67
N ALA A 287 16.89 -6.88 -5.87
CA ALA A 287 16.62 -5.94 -4.79
C ALA A 287 15.50 -6.47 -3.88
N ASP A 288 15.75 -6.64 -2.58
CA ASP A 288 14.77 -7.01 -1.56
C ASP A 288 14.11 -5.79 -0.90
N THR A 289 14.78 -4.65 -0.98
CA THR A 289 14.26 -3.40 -0.44
C THR A 289 14.79 -2.20 -1.22
N ILE A 290 14.04 -1.11 -1.13
CA ILE A 290 14.38 0.19 -1.69
C ILE A 290 14.34 1.19 -0.54
N SER A 291 15.35 2.04 -0.47
CA SER A 291 15.35 3.19 0.43
C SER A 291 15.74 4.44 -0.35
N VAL A 292 15.23 5.58 0.09
CA VAL A 292 15.78 6.86 -0.32
C VAL A 292 17.20 6.97 0.19
N PHE A 293 18.07 7.55 -0.65
CA PHE A 293 19.45 7.82 -0.30
C PHE A 293 19.70 9.32 -0.35
N ARG A 294 19.97 9.91 0.81
CA ARG A 294 20.03 11.36 0.99
C ARG A 294 18.71 12.01 0.58
N ARG A 295 18.73 13.22 0.02
CA ARG A 295 17.51 13.91 -0.44
C ARG A 295 17.17 13.68 -1.90
N ILE A 296 18.13 13.21 -2.69
CA ILE A 296 18.00 13.19 -4.15
C ILE A 296 18.40 11.85 -4.81
N GLY A 297 18.75 10.86 -4.02
CA GLY A 297 19.20 9.56 -4.48
C GLY A 297 18.22 8.45 -4.11
N LEU A 298 18.43 7.30 -4.73
CA LEU A 298 17.72 6.06 -4.43
C LEU A 298 18.71 4.92 -4.31
N CYS A 299 18.42 3.96 -3.45
CA CYS A 299 19.18 2.74 -3.33
C CYS A 299 18.29 1.51 -3.47
N TRP A 300 18.76 0.55 -4.27
CA TRP A 300 18.17 -0.78 -4.45
C TRP A 300 19.11 -1.78 -3.78
N ALA A 301 18.63 -2.48 -2.77
CA ALA A 301 19.47 -3.36 -1.97
C ALA A 301 19.13 -4.82 -2.20
N ASP A 302 20.09 -5.57 -2.74
CA ASP A 302 20.08 -7.03 -2.68
C ASP A 302 20.75 -7.43 -1.37
N LEU A 303 19.94 -7.89 -0.42
CA LEU A 303 20.38 -8.21 0.95
C LEU A 303 21.31 -9.43 1.04
N LEU A 304 21.66 -10.04 -0.08
CA LEU A 304 22.66 -11.09 -0.19
C LEU A 304 23.95 -10.64 -0.86
N GLN A 305 23.91 -9.60 -1.70
CA GLN A 305 25.02 -9.20 -2.57
C GLN A 305 25.57 -7.80 -2.26
N GLY A 306 24.70 -6.79 -2.13
CA GLY A 306 25.13 -5.40 -2.12
C GLY A 306 24.00 -4.42 -2.38
N ILE A 307 24.37 -3.15 -2.34
CA ILE A 307 23.46 -2.02 -2.52
C ILE A 307 23.86 -1.29 -3.79
N LEU A 308 22.92 -1.17 -4.73
CA LEU A 308 23.06 -0.35 -5.93
C LEU A 308 22.50 1.04 -5.63
N ILE A 309 23.33 2.07 -5.71
CA ILE A 309 22.98 3.45 -5.34
C ILE A 309 23.01 4.33 -6.58
N CYS A 310 21.94 5.10 -6.80
CA CYS A 310 21.92 6.25 -7.69
C CYS A 310 21.95 7.52 -6.85
N ASN A 311 22.99 8.34 -7.01
CA ASN A 311 23.20 9.52 -6.17
C ASN A 311 22.28 10.71 -6.53
N ASN A 312 21.78 10.77 -7.77
CA ASN A 312 20.96 11.89 -8.24
C ASN A 312 19.95 11.43 -9.30
N MET A 313 18.69 11.34 -8.91
CA MET A 313 17.59 10.92 -9.78
C MET A 313 17.15 11.98 -10.81
N TRP A 314 17.51 13.25 -10.62
CA TRP A 314 17.16 14.34 -11.52
C TRP A 314 18.17 14.49 -12.67
N SER A 315 19.31 13.80 -12.61
CA SER A 315 20.26 13.82 -13.71
C SER A 315 19.70 13.15 -14.96
N ASP A 316 19.97 13.72 -16.12
CA ASP A 316 19.71 13.10 -17.43
C ASP A 316 20.60 11.88 -17.67
N CYS A 317 21.76 11.84 -17.00
CA CYS A 317 22.74 10.74 -17.06
C CYS A 317 22.98 10.21 -15.63
N PRO A 318 21.99 9.51 -15.03
CA PRO A 318 22.10 9.03 -13.66
C PRO A 318 23.27 8.06 -13.52
N GLN A 319 24.13 8.34 -12.55
CA GLN A 319 25.32 7.52 -12.26
C GLN A 319 25.02 6.58 -11.10
N PHE A 320 25.45 5.33 -11.26
CA PHE A 320 25.29 4.28 -10.28
C PHE A 320 26.63 3.89 -9.69
N CYS A 321 26.64 3.59 -8.38
CA CYS A 321 27.72 2.86 -7.72
C CYS A 321 27.15 1.62 -7.02
N PHE A 322 28.03 0.65 -6.77
CA PHE A 322 27.67 -0.58 -6.06
C PHE A 322 28.50 -0.68 -4.79
N VAL A 323 27.82 -0.91 -3.66
CA VAL A 323 28.42 -1.08 -2.35
C VAL A 323 28.27 -2.55 -1.95
N GLU A 324 29.38 -3.27 -1.77
CA GLU A 324 29.33 -4.64 -1.24
C GLU A 324 28.80 -4.62 0.21
N LEU A 325 27.99 -5.60 0.60
CA LEU A 325 27.60 -5.77 2.00
C LEU A 325 28.81 -6.14 2.88
N PRO A 326 28.76 -5.91 4.21
CA PRO A 326 29.81 -6.37 5.11
C PRO A 326 30.15 -7.84 4.89
N LYS A 327 31.43 -8.19 5.02
CA LYS A 327 31.88 -9.59 4.89
C LYS A 327 31.32 -10.42 6.04
N MET A 328 30.24 -11.14 5.78
CA MET A 328 29.60 -12.03 6.73
C MET A 328 29.76 -13.49 6.31
N ARG A 329 29.51 -14.41 7.26
CA ARG A 329 29.46 -15.83 6.91
C ARG A 329 28.36 -16.04 5.87
N PRO A 330 28.60 -16.88 4.85
CA PRO A 330 27.59 -17.14 3.84
C PRO A 330 26.35 -17.75 4.50
N PHE A 331 25.22 -17.06 4.36
CA PHE A 331 23.92 -17.59 4.74
C PHE A 331 23.71 -18.95 4.06
N LYS A 332 23.49 -20.00 4.86
CA LYS A 332 23.10 -21.31 4.35
C LYS A 332 21.60 -21.25 4.04
N SER A 333 21.22 -21.06 2.78
CA SER A 333 19.83 -21.28 2.41
C SER A 333 19.50 -22.76 2.63
N CYS A 334 18.40 -23.03 3.33
CA CYS A 334 17.83 -24.37 3.34
C CYS A 334 17.41 -24.71 1.89
N ILE A 335 18.02 -25.77 1.36
CA ILE A 335 17.58 -26.63 0.26
C ILE A 335 16.81 -25.89 -0.86
N ASP A 336 17.53 -25.57 -1.94
CA ASP A 336 17.05 -25.00 -3.22
C ASP A 336 16.47 -23.57 -3.20
N GLY A 337 17.33 -22.58 -3.49
CA GLY A 337 16.92 -21.23 -3.90
C GLY A 337 17.57 -20.07 -3.14
N ARG A 338 17.09 -18.85 -3.41
CA ARG A 338 17.55 -17.58 -2.81
C ARG A 338 17.08 -17.38 -1.36
N GLY A 339 16.08 -18.14 -0.91
CA GLY A 339 15.45 -17.97 0.40
C GLY A 339 14.67 -16.65 0.52
N VAL A 340 14.56 -16.13 1.75
CA VAL A 340 13.90 -14.85 2.05
C VAL A 340 14.90 -13.94 2.77
N PRO A 341 15.77 -13.23 2.04
CA PRO A 341 16.83 -12.42 2.66
C PRO A 341 16.28 -11.39 3.65
N ALA A 342 15.14 -10.77 3.33
CA ALA A 342 14.45 -9.81 4.20
C ALA A 342 14.01 -10.40 5.56
N ALA A 343 13.97 -11.72 5.73
CA ALA A 343 13.69 -12.35 7.03
C ALA A 343 14.89 -12.26 7.99
N HIS A 344 16.10 -12.08 7.46
CA HIS A 344 17.34 -12.10 8.24
C HIS A 344 18.09 -10.77 8.19
N SER A 345 17.80 -9.90 7.24
CA SER A 345 18.51 -8.64 7.12
C SER A 345 17.65 -7.54 6.53
N SER A 346 18.12 -6.32 6.71
CA SER A 346 17.50 -5.13 6.13
C SER A 346 18.52 -4.01 6.03
N VAL A 347 18.20 -3.00 5.22
CA VAL A 347 19.01 -1.80 5.09
C VAL A 347 18.11 -0.58 5.11
N CYS A 348 18.60 0.50 5.70
CA CYS A 348 17.97 1.80 5.62
C CYS A 348 19.04 2.89 5.48
N CYS A 349 18.62 4.06 5.02
CA CYS A 349 19.43 5.27 5.09
C CYS A 349 18.87 6.17 6.19
N VAL A 350 19.69 6.53 7.18
CA VAL A 350 19.35 7.45 8.26
C VAL A 350 20.34 8.61 8.20
N GLU A 351 19.85 9.83 8.06
CA GLU A 351 20.69 11.06 8.04
C GLU A 351 21.93 10.91 7.13
N ASP A 352 21.70 10.54 5.86
CA ASP A 352 22.72 10.31 4.83
C ASP A 352 23.67 9.11 5.06
N THR A 353 23.44 8.34 6.12
CA THR A 353 24.25 7.19 6.49
C THR A 353 23.52 5.88 6.22
N LEU A 354 24.13 5.00 5.42
CA LEU A 354 23.59 3.66 5.19
C LEU A 354 23.89 2.75 6.38
N ARG A 355 22.84 2.11 6.88
CA ARG A 355 22.91 1.16 7.99
C ARG A 355 22.34 -0.18 7.55
N PHE A 356 23.02 -1.25 7.93
CA PHE A 356 22.66 -2.61 7.56
C PHE A 356 22.52 -3.44 8.83
N ILE A 357 21.41 -4.16 8.95
CA ILE A 357 21.12 -5.03 10.10
C ILE A 357 21.05 -6.47 9.63
N THR A 358 21.58 -7.38 10.46
CA THR A 358 21.50 -8.82 10.24
C THR A 358 21.14 -9.57 11.51
N ILE A 359 20.38 -10.65 11.33
CA ILE A 359 20.05 -11.67 12.31
C ILE A 359 20.75 -12.95 11.84
N ASP A 360 21.71 -13.42 12.64
CA ASP A 360 22.46 -14.66 12.39
C ASP A 360 22.03 -15.73 13.42
N ASP A 361 21.44 -16.82 12.95
CA ASP A 361 21.02 -17.96 13.77
C ASP A 361 22.12 -19.02 13.94
N HIS A 362 23.30 -18.81 13.33
CA HIS A 362 24.43 -19.75 13.28
C HIS A 362 24.04 -21.17 12.83
N GLY A 363 22.95 -21.31 12.06
CA GLY A 363 22.38 -22.60 11.66
C GLY A 363 21.78 -23.42 12.81
N GLN A 364 21.39 -22.76 13.91
CA GLN A 364 20.77 -23.39 15.07
C GLN A 364 19.29 -23.00 15.19
N SER A 365 18.49 -23.93 15.70
CA SER A 365 17.06 -23.71 15.97
C SER A 365 16.80 -23.12 17.37
N ASP A 366 17.82 -22.57 18.03
CA ASP A 366 17.72 -21.98 19.37
C ASP A 366 17.71 -20.45 19.29
N PRO A 367 16.58 -19.78 19.60
CA PRO A 367 16.48 -18.32 19.54
C PRO A 367 17.46 -17.60 20.47
N SER A 368 17.86 -18.23 21.59
CA SER A 368 18.76 -17.60 22.56
C SER A 368 20.18 -17.37 22.05
N ARG A 369 20.56 -18.07 20.97
CA ARG A 369 21.89 -18.00 20.33
C ARG A 369 21.91 -17.14 19.09
N VAL A 370 20.76 -16.55 18.74
CA VAL A 370 20.64 -15.65 17.60
C VAL A 370 21.37 -14.35 17.90
N THR A 371 22.23 -13.92 16.99
CA THR A 371 22.97 -12.66 17.11
C THR A 371 22.36 -11.60 16.19
N ILE A 372 22.06 -10.43 16.73
CA ILE A 372 21.65 -9.26 15.95
C ILE A 372 22.86 -8.33 15.85
N THR A 373 23.24 -7.98 14.62
CA THR A 373 24.40 -7.12 14.33
C THR A 373 23.98 -5.95 13.46
N ILE A 374 24.43 -4.75 13.83
CA ILE A 374 24.19 -3.50 13.07
C ILE A 374 25.52 -2.97 12.57
N TRP A 375 25.56 -2.66 11.27
CA TRP A 375 26.70 -2.10 10.56
C TRP A 375 26.36 -0.72 10.04
N GLN A 376 27.37 0.13 9.98
CA GLN A 376 27.28 1.48 9.44
C GLN A 376 28.36 1.67 8.38
N LEU A 377 27.93 2.09 7.19
CA LEU A 377 28.84 2.37 6.09
C LEU A 377 29.65 3.63 6.40
N GLN A 378 30.97 3.50 6.39
CA GLN A 378 31.92 4.60 6.61
C GLN A 378 32.28 5.28 5.29
N ASP A 379 32.48 4.48 4.23
CA ASP A 379 32.84 4.99 2.92
C ASP A 379 32.19 4.17 1.80
N ILE A 380 31.41 4.87 0.97
CA ILE A 380 30.70 4.32 -0.19
C ILE A 380 31.66 3.84 -1.27
N GLN A 381 32.81 4.51 -1.47
CA GLN A 381 33.74 4.19 -2.56
C GLN A 381 34.50 2.91 -2.30
N THR A 382 34.89 2.69 -1.05
CA THR A 382 35.64 1.50 -0.62
C THR A 382 34.73 0.38 -0.11
N SER A 383 33.42 0.62 0.02
CA SER A 383 32.48 -0.28 0.69
C SER A 383 32.94 -0.66 2.10
N ASP A 384 33.50 0.32 2.83
CA ASP A 384 34.02 0.10 4.17
C ASP A 384 32.89 0.21 5.21
N TRP A 385 32.71 -0.85 5.99
CA TRP A 385 31.64 -0.97 6.98
C TRP A 385 32.24 -1.10 8.38
N ALA A 386 31.81 -0.24 9.29
CA ALA A 386 32.09 -0.39 10.71
C ALA A 386 30.93 -1.10 11.40
N MET A 387 31.25 -2.07 12.27
CA MET A 387 30.25 -2.66 13.16
C MET A 387 29.89 -1.65 14.25
N SER A 388 28.63 -1.22 14.30
CA SER A 388 28.14 -0.27 15.30
C SER A 388 27.80 -0.98 16.61
N CYS A 389 27.08 -2.10 16.54
CA CYS A 389 26.75 -2.92 17.70
C CYS A 389 26.46 -4.38 17.31
N ALA A 390 26.60 -5.29 18.27
CA ALA A 390 26.19 -6.68 18.16
C ALA A 390 25.73 -7.18 19.54
N PHE A 391 24.63 -7.93 19.59
CA PHE A 391 24.09 -8.50 20.83
C PHE A 391 23.37 -9.82 20.57
N SER A 392 23.30 -10.68 21.59
CA SER A 392 22.52 -11.92 21.52
C SER A 392 21.06 -11.65 21.84
N PHE A 393 20.14 -12.28 21.11
CA PHE A 393 18.70 -12.17 21.37
C PHE A 393 18.33 -12.77 22.74
N GLY A 394 19.03 -13.82 23.17
CA GLY A 394 18.83 -14.43 24.50
C GLY A 394 19.27 -13.57 25.68
N ASP A 395 20.10 -12.54 25.44
CA ASP A 395 20.55 -11.62 26.50
C ASP A 395 19.57 -10.45 26.71
N ILE A 396 18.54 -10.34 25.87
CA ILE A 396 17.51 -9.31 25.98
C ILE A 396 16.59 -9.66 27.16
N PRO A 397 16.29 -8.72 28.07
CA PRO A 397 15.36 -8.94 29.17
C PRO A 397 13.91 -9.00 28.68
N LEU A 398 13.55 -10.12 28.03
CA LEU A 398 12.21 -10.41 27.51
C LEU A 398 11.43 -11.30 28.47
N ASP A 399 10.09 -11.22 28.39
CA ASP A 399 9.23 -12.24 28.97
C ASP A 399 9.60 -13.62 28.39
N PRO A 400 9.66 -14.70 29.20
CA PRO A 400 9.95 -16.05 28.75
C PRO A 400 9.17 -16.47 27.49
N LEU A 401 7.93 -15.99 27.32
CA LEU A 401 7.11 -16.23 26.14
C LEU A 401 7.83 -15.85 24.83
N TYR A 402 8.53 -14.71 24.81
CA TYR A 402 9.19 -14.19 23.61
C TYR A 402 10.61 -14.75 23.43
N THR A 403 11.26 -15.16 24.53
CA THR A 403 12.61 -15.74 24.46
C THR A 403 12.67 -17.05 23.67
N THR A 404 11.53 -17.74 23.54
CA THR A 404 11.40 -18.98 22.75
C THR A 404 11.00 -18.74 21.30
N MET A 405 10.75 -17.49 20.89
CA MET A 405 10.33 -17.16 19.53
C MET A 405 11.51 -16.74 18.66
N MET A 406 11.53 -17.17 17.40
CA MET A 406 12.58 -16.78 16.46
C MET A 406 12.40 -15.32 16.01
N PRO A 407 13.40 -14.45 16.21
CA PRO A 407 13.35 -13.09 15.69
C PRO A 407 13.64 -13.10 14.18
N THR A 408 12.78 -12.43 13.41
CA THR A 408 12.87 -12.34 11.94
C THR A 408 12.42 -10.96 11.46
N PHE A 409 12.66 -10.65 10.19
CA PHE A 409 12.26 -9.41 9.52
C PHE A 409 12.72 -8.15 10.28
N PRO A 410 14.04 -7.97 10.48
CA PRO A 410 14.56 -6.81 11.18
C PRO A 410 14.25 -5.53 10.40
N VAL A 411 13.85 -4.48 11.10
CA VAL A 411 13.68 -3.12 10.56
C VAL A 411 14.44 -2.15 11.45
N LEU A 412 15.30 -1.35 10.87
CA LEU A 412 16.00 -0.28 11.58
C LEU A 412 15.07 0.92 11.78
N SER A 413 15.11 1.53 12.97
CA SER A 413 14.45 2.81 13.18
C SER A 413 15.13 3.91 12.36
N MET A 414 14.33 4.82 11.82
CA MET A 414 14.78 5.96 11.03
C MET A 414 15.02 7.22 11.87
N THR A 415 14.54 7.24 13.11
CA THR A 415 14.60 8.39 14.02
C THR A 415 15.39 8.11 15.30
N ASN A 416 15.46 6.85 15.72
CA ASN A 416 16.27 6.44 16.85
C ASN A 416 17.37 5.49 16.38
N GLU A 417 18.61 5.98 16.35
CA GLU A 417 19.76 5.19 15.92
C GLU A 417 20.03 3.95 16.80
N TRP A 418 19.45 3.92 17.99
CA TRP A 418 19.57 2.87 18.99
C TRP A 418 18.32 1.98 19.08
N ALA A 419 17.37 2.06 18.15
CA ALA A 419 16.19 1.20 18.15
C ALA A 419 16.12 0.31 16.91
N VAL A 420 15.73 -0.95 17.12
CA VAL A 420 15.46 -1.91 16.06
C VAL A 420 14.13 -2.61 16.30
N TYR A 421 13.40 -2.87 15.24
CA TYR A 421 12.17 -3.66 15.29
C TYR A 421 12.43 -5.05 14.74
N VAL A 422 11.98 -6.08 15.44
CA VAL A 422 12.02 -7.46 14.95
C VAL A 422 10.64 -8.09 15.10
N THR A 423 10.30 -8.97 14.17
CA THR A 423 9.09 -9.78 14.27
C THR A 423 9.42 -11.09 14.99
N ALA A 424 8.69 -11.39 16.06
CA ALA A 424 8.73 -12.66 16.76
C ALA A 424 7.42 -13.42 16.49
N ALA A 425 7.52 -14.69 16.11
CA ALA A 425 6.36 -15.54 15.83
C ALA A 425 6.34 -16.73 16.78
N ALA A 426 5.18 -17.01 17.37
CA ALA A 426 4.93 -18.26 18.05
C ALA A 426 4.66 -19.34 17.01
N ASP A 427 5.62 -20.24 16.78
CA ASP A 427 5.35 -21.49 16.08
C ASP A 427 4.54 -22.39 17.04
N HIS A 428 3.23 -22.16 17.13
CA HIS A 428 2.35 -23.18 17.68
C HIS A 428 2.37 -24.34 16.71
N GLY A 429 2.95 -25.46 17.15
CA GLY A 429 3.13 -26.67 16.36
C GLY A 429 1.87 -27.01 15.56
N PHE A 430 2.09 -27.43 14.32
CA PHE A 430 1.06 -27.80 13.36
C PHE A 430 0.12 -28.86 13.97
N ILE A 431 -1.02 -28.46 14.55
CA ILE A 431 -2.10 -29.37 14.94
C ILE A 431 -2.98 -29.55 13.69
N PRO A 432 -3.06 -30.73 13.07
CA PRO A 432 -3.65 -30.93 11.74
C PRO A 432 -5.14 -30.58 11.60
N GLU A 433 -5.85 -30.32 12.70
CA GLU A 433 -7.30 -30.09 12.72
C GLU A 433 -7.73 -28.66 13.08
N LYS A 434 -6.77 -27.77 13.36
CA LYS A 434 -7.06 -26.36 13.64
C LYS A 434 -5.94 -25.50 13.05
N MET A 435 -6.25 -24.75 12.00
CA MET A 435 -5.45 -23.56 11.64
C MET A 435 -5.60 -22.54 12.78
N GLU A 436 -4.88 -22.76 13.89
CA GLU A 436 -4.76 -21.74 14.91
C GLU A 436 -3.90 -20.60 14.36
N VAL A 437 -4.43 -19.39 14.50
CA VAL A 437 -3.81 -18.17 13.99
C VAL A 437 -2.44 -18.03 14.66
N CYS A 438 -1.36 -18.15 13.88
CA CYS A 438 -0.02 -17.83 14.36
C CYS A 438 -0.01 -16.36 14.82
N VAL A 439 0.02 -16.15 16.13
CA VAL A 439 0.14 -14.82 16.70
C VAL A 439 1.58 -14.37 16.52
N ARG A 440 1.73 -13.18 15.95
CA ARG A 440 3.02 -12.56 15.70
C ARG A 440 3.08 -11.24 16.43
N HIS A 441 4.27 -10.95 16.93
CA HIS A 441 4.56 -9.76 17.72
C HIS A 441 5.67 -8.97 17.04
N VAL A 442 5.63 -7.65 17.20
CA VAL A 442 6.74 -6.77 16.87
C VAL A 442 7.38 -6.36 18.19
N LEU A 443 8.68 -6.60 18.31
CA LEU A 443 9.51 -6.19 19.43
C LEU A 443 10.32 -4.96 19.00
N CYS A 444 10.19 -3.84 19.72
CA CYS A 444 11.15 -2.75 19.64
C CYS A 444 12.24 -3.01 20.67
N ILE A 445 13.48 -3.15 20.22
CA ILE A 445 14.64 -3.44 21.06
C ILE A 445 15.54 -2.20 21.03
N SER A 446 15.81 -1.64 22.20
CA SER A 446 16.90 -0.68 22.35
C SER A 446 18.24 -1.39 22.28
N THR A 447 19.19 -0.88 21.52
CA THR A 447 20.53 -1.46 21.31
C THR A 447 21.42 -1.38 22.56
N ASP A 448 21.04 -0.58 23.56
CA ASP A 448 21.66 -0.61 24.90
C ASP A 448 21.09 -1.74 25.79
N MET A 449 20.12 -2.50 25.26
CA MET A 449 19.47 -3.66 25.87
C MET A 449 18.67 -3.34 27.13
N ARG A 450 18.32 -2.06 27.35
CA ARG A 450 17.65 -1.60 28.58
C ARG A 450 16.13 -1.52 28.48
N ALA A 451 15.57 -1.48 27.28
CA ALA A 451 14.14 -1.34 27.05
C ALA A 451 13.67 -2.20 25.88
N VAL A 452 12.57 -2.92 26.11
CA VAL A 452 11.82 -3.64 25.08
C VAL A 452 10.37 -3.25 25.16
N GLU A 453 9.81 -2.83 24.03
CA GLU A 453 8.37 -2.63 23.87
C GLU A 453 7.81 -3.70 22.92
N VAL A 454 6.59 -4.16 23.18
CA VAL A 454 5.96 -5.25 22.41
C VAL A 454 4.60 -4.80 21.88
N SER A 455 4.35 -5.05 20.60
CA SER A 455 3.04 -4.90 19.99
C SER A 455 2.59 -6.20 19.33
N ASN A 456 1.29 -6.47 19.33
CA ASN A 456 0.69 -7.51 18.51
C ASN A 456 0.59 -7.05 17.06
N LEU A 457 0.78 -7.95 16.09
CA LEU A 457 0.37 -7.69 14.71
C LEU A 457 -1.16 -7.79 14.58
N PRO A 458 -1.78 -7.01 13.68
CA PRO A 458 -3.23 -7.07 13.47
C PRO A 458 -3.74 -8.48 13.13
N PRO A 459 -4.97 -8.84 13.54
CA PRO A 459 -5.59 -10.13 13.20
C PRO A 459 -5.62 -10.36 11.68
N GLY A 460 -5.27 -11.57 11.23
CA GLY A 460 -5.21 -11.94 9.80
C GLY A 460 -3.80 -11.85 9.17
N SER A 461 -2.80 -11.35 9.90
CA SER A 461 -1.38 -11.37 9.52
C SER A 461 -0.72 -12.77 9.59
N GLY A 462 -1.41 -13.77 10.14
CA GLY A 462 -0.87 -15.11 10.38
C GLY A 462 -0.55 -15.91 9.10
N SER A 463 -1.21 -15.65 7.97
CA SER A 463 -0.99 -16.43 6.72
C SER A 463 0.02 -15.82 5.75
N THR A 464 0.36 -14.54 5.89
CA THR A 464 1.27 -13.82 4.99
C THR A 464 2.53 -13.39 5.73
N ARG A 465 3.71 -13.44 5.10
CA ARG A 465 4.97 -13.04 5.74
C ARG A 465 4.89 -11.57 6.23
N PRO A 466 5.47 -11.23 7.40
CA PRO A 466 5.56 -9.84 7.83
C PRO A 466 6.33 -9.08 6.76
N ASN A 467 5.75 -7.99 6.27
CA ASN A 467 6.38 -7.14 5.28
C ASN A 467 6.22 -5.71 5.74
N LEU A 468 7.12 -5.31 6.63
CA LEU A 468 7.09 -4.02 7.32
C LEU A 468 8.10 -3.07 6.68
N LEU A 469 7.83 -1.78 6.77
CA LEU A 469 8.84 -0.76 6.49
C LEU A 469 8.74 0.36 7.51
N ALA A 470 9.87 0.95 7.86
CA ALA A 470 9.89 2.20 8.60
C ALA A 470 9.73 3.38 7.63
N THR A 471 8.99 4.41 8.05
CA THR A 471 8.88 5.67 7.34
C THR A 471 8.73 6.83 8.32
N ILE A 472 8.91 8.06 7.84
CA ILE A 472 8.79 9.27 8.65
C ILE A 472 7.67 10.14 8.10
N PHE A 473 6.60 10.36 8.85
CA PHE A 473 5.58 11.36 8.49
C PHE A 473 5.93 12.70 9.13
N SER A 474 6.18 13.72 8.31
CA SER A 474 6.64 15.05 8.75
C SER A 474 5.53 16.00 9.17
N SER A 475 4.27 15.57 9.09
CA SER A 475 3.12 16.30 9.61
C SER A 475 2.25 15.40 10.50
N SER A 476 1.67 15.98 11.54
CA SER A 476 0.64 15.30 12.31
C SER A 476 -0.54 15.02 11.40
N LEU A 477 -0.90 13.75 11.22
CA LEU A 477 -2.23 13.33 10.80
C LEU A 477 -3.22 13.71 11.92
N SER A 478 -3.44 15.00 12.12
CA SER A 478 -4.41 15.55 13.06
C SER A 478 -5.51 16.27 12.28
N LYS A 479 -6.18 15.51 11.42
CA LYS A 479 -7.53 15.81 10.92
C LYS A 479 -8.29 14.52 10.66
N SER A 480 -8.59 13.75 11.71
CA SER A 480 -9.67 12.74 11.63
C SER A 480 -10.25 12.29 12.95
N THR A 481 -9.62 12.52 14.10
CA THR A 481 -10.26 12.20 15.40
C THR A 481 -11.47 13.07 15.71
N SER A 482 -11.64 14.22 15.04
CA SER A 482 -12.87 15.02 15.14
C SER A 482 -14.02 14.48 14.28
N ASN A 483 -13.76 13.61 13.30
CA ASN A 483 -14.81 13.10 12.41
C ASN A 483 -15.51 11.86 12.98
N GLU A 484 -14.93 11.10 13.91
CA GLU A 484 -15.64 9.96 14.50
C GLU A 484 -16.72 10.40 15.50
N ASP A 485 -16.46 11.47 16.27
CA ASP A 485 -17.45 12.07 17.17
C ASP A 485 -18.50 12.85 16.37
N GLN A 486 -18.10 13.53 15.29
CA GLN A 486 -19.02 14.24 14.41
C GLN A 486 -19.82 13.29 13.50
N GLU A 487 -19.28 12.13 13.10
CA GLU A 487 -20.04 11.05 12.44
C GLU A 487 -20.94 10.31 13.42
N ARG A 488 -20.60 10.22 14.72
CA ARG A 488 -21.51 9.71 15.76
C ARG A 488 -22.67 10.67 16.00
N GLU A 489 -22.41 11.97 16.12
CA GLU A 489 -23.45 12.98 16.29
C GLU A 489 -24.30 13.17 15.01
N GLU A 490 -23.69 13.08 13.81
CA GLU A 490 -24.43 13.04 12.54
C GLU A 490 -25.23 11.75 12.38
N LYS A 491 -24.71 10.58 12.80
CA LYS A 491 -25.49 9.32 12.77
C LYS A 491 -26.72 9.42 13.68
N ILE A 492 -26.62 10.07 14.83
CA ILE A 492 -27.75 10.29 15.75
C ILE A 492 -28.77 11.26 15.14
N SER A 493 -28.32 12.39 14.57
CA SER A 493 -29.25 13.37 13.98
C SER A 493 -29.89 12.90 12.65
N MET A 494 -29.18 12.09 11.86
CA MET A 494 -29.66 11.59 10.57
C MET A 494 -30.70 10.47 10.73
N THR A 495 -30.60 9.64 11.78
CA THR A 495 -31.66 8.68 12.13
C THR A 495 -32.97 9.36 12.55
N GLU A 496 -32.93 10.53 13.18
CA GLU A 496 -34.14 11.27 13.57
C GLU A 496 -34.80 11.98 12.38
N ILE A 497 -34.01 12.56 11.47
CA ILE A 497 -34.54 13.30 10.31
C ILE A 497 -35.12 12.34 9.25
N ASP A 498 -34.50 11.17 9.04
CA ASP A 498 -35.02 10.16 8.11
C ASP A 498 -36.24 9.41 8.67
N ALA A 499 -36.33 9.20 9.98
CA ALA A 499 -37.54 8.67 10.62
C ALA A 499 -38.74 9.63 10.50
N VAL A 500 -38.51 10.94 10.53
CA VAL A 500 -39.55 11.96 10.32
C VAL A 500 -39.97 12.06 8.84
N ARG A 501 -39.01 11.97 7.91
CA ARG A 501 -39.31 11.99 6.46
C ARG A 501 -39.98 10.72 5.94
N LEU A 502 -39.66 9.54 6.50
CA LEU A 502 -40.36 8.29 6.17
C LEU A 502 -41.80 8.29 6.71
N LYS A 503 -42.04 8.79 7.93
CA LYS A 503 -43.40 8.90 8.49
C LYS A 503 -44.28 9.88 7.71
N GLN A 504 -43.72 10.96 7.15
CA GLN A 504 -44.48 11.91 6.33
C GLN A 504 -44.76 11.41 4.90
N ARG A 505 -43.94 10.49 4.35
CA ARG A 505 -44.22 9.86 3.05
C ARG A 505 -45.24 8.72 3.13
N CYS A 506 -45.31 7.99 4.24
CA CYS A 506 -46.30 6.91 4.41
C CYS A 506 -47.75 7.39 4.64
N PHE A 507 -47.98 8.66 4.97
CA PHE A 507 -49.34 9.20 5.22
C PHE A 507 -50.03 9.83 4.00
N ARG A 508 -49.39 9.87 2.82
CA ARG A 508 -49.98 10.45 1.60
C ARG A 508 -50.35 9.44 0.50
N SER A 509 -50.28 8.15 0.78
CA SER A 509 -50.56 7.11 -0.22
C SER A 509 -51.35 5.95 0.40
N PHE A 510 -52.53 6.25 0.94
CA PHE A 510 -53.59 5.26 1.17
C PHE A 510 -54.96 5.97 1.11
N GLU A 511 -55.49 6.15 -0.09
CA GLU A 511 -56.94 6.14 -0.31
C GLU A 511 -57.26 4.96 -1.25
N PRO A 512 -58.24 4.10 -0.91
CA PRO A 512 -58.53 2.90 -1.68
C PRO A 512 -59.49 3.18 -2.84
N LEU A 513 -59.14 2.68 -4.02
CA LEU A 513 -60.01 2.56 -5.18
C LEU A 513 -61.16 1.59 -4.87
N HIS A 514 -62.39 2.08 -4.92
CA HIS A 514 -63.59 1.28 -5.18
C HIS A 514 -64.23 1.79 -6.48
N GLY A 515 -64.37 0.87 -7.44
CA GLY A 515 -64.92 1.16 -8.75
C GLY A 515 -66.44 1.26 -8.74
N GLN A 516 -66.97 1.90 -9.79
CA GLN A 516 -68.25 1.54 -10.39
C GLN A 516 -68.31 2.02 -11.85
N SER A 517 -69.13 1.32 -12.61
CA SER A 517 -69.17 1.17 -14.07
C SER A 517 -70.12 2.14 -14.77
N ALA A 518 -69.81 2.41 -16.04
CA ALA A 518 -70.67 2.72 -17.20
C ALA A 518 -71.61 3.95 -17.18
N THR A 519 -71.49 4.81 -18.20
CA THR A 519 -72.43 4.86 -19.34
C THR A 519 -72.10 5.98 -20.34
N GLY A 520 -72.07 5.62 -21.63
CA GLY A 520 -72.40 6.46 -22.81
C GLY A 520 -71.44 7.61 -23.15
N SER A 521 -71.29 8.06 -24.40
CA SER A 521 -71.74 7.64 -25.71
C SER A 521 -71.21 8.73 -26.66
N LYS A 522 -70.70 8.30 -27.83
CA LYS A 522 -70.72 8.98 -29.14
C LYS A 522 -69.70 10.07 -29.50
N ASN A 523 -69.19 9.83 -30.73
CA ASN A 523 -68.85 10.75 -31.81
C ASN A 523 -67.43 11.34 -31.80
N LEU A 524 -66.71 11.49 -32.91
CA LEU A 524 -66.79 11.04 -34.30
C LEU A 524 -65.53 11.61 -34.98
N GLY A 525 -64.90 10.88 -35.91
CA GLY A 525 -63.99 11.43 -36.93
C GLY A 525 -62.56 11.71 -36.46
N GLY A 526 -61.51 11.37 -37.18
CA GLY A 526 -61.37 10.78 -38.51
C GLY A 526 -59.87 10.72 -38.86
N LEU A 527 -59.51 9.79 -39.75
CA LEU A 527 -58.56 9.91 -40.87
C LEU A 527 -57.34 10.85 -40.69
N ALA A 528 -56.09 10.51 -40.97
CA ALA A 528 -55.51 9.39 -41.71
C ALA A 528 -53.97 9.39 -41.53
N SER A 529 -53.39 8.21 -41.82
CA SER A 529 -52.06 7.89 -42.38
C SER A 529 -51.04 8.98 -42.71
N LEU A 530 -49.76 8.71 -42.42
CA LEU A 530 -48.59 8.68 -43.33
C LEU A 530 -47.32 8.49 -42.45
N VAL A 531 -46.71 7.29 -42.40
CA VAL A 531 -45.62 6.77 -43.27
C VAL A 531 -44.25 7.39 -42.96
N ASP A 532 -43.36 6.49 -42.48
CA ASP A 532 -41.90 6.34 -42.65
C ASP A 532 -41.00 7.58 -42.81
N ASP A 533 -40.07 7.72 -41.86
CA ASP A 533 -38.62 7.46 -42.05
C ASP A 533 -37.97 7.02 -40.72
#